data_AF-A0A3C1PSF1-F1
#
_entry.id   AF-A0A3C1PSF1-F1
#
_cell.length_a   1.000
_cell.length_b   1.000
_cell.length_c   1.000
_cell.angle_alpha   90.00
_cell.angle_beta   90.00
_cell.angle_gamma   90.00
#
_symmetry.space_group_name_H-M   'P 1'
#
loop_
_entity.id
_entity.type
_entity.pdbx_description
1 polymer ?
#
loop_
_entity_poly.entity_id
_entity_poly.type
_entity_poly.pdbx_seq_one_letter_code
_entity_poly.pdbx_strand_id
1 'polypeptide(L)'
;MATVDVDLPHVKEDDPHHHGPARGLGRWLYTTNHKDIGSMYLIFSLCMFMIGGIMALIIRAELFQPGLQLVEPNFFNQMTTMH
;
A
#
# COMPACT_ATOMS: atom_id res chain seq x y z
N MET A 1 -22.31 -62.77 -25.53
CA MET A 1 -21.48 -62.10 -24.50
C MET A 1 -21.97 -60.67 -24.41
N ALA A 2 -22.88 -60.39 -23.48
CA ALA A 2 -23.27 -59.01 -23.20
C ALA A 2 -22.26 -58.42 -22.20
N THR A 3 -21.70 -57.26 -22.50
CA THR A 3 -21.02 -56.46 -21.49
C THR A 3 -22.10 -55.96 -20.54
N VAL A 4 -21.97 -56.27 -19.25
CA VAL A 4 -22.76 -55.57 -18.23
C VAL A 4 -22.07 -54.24 -18.05
N ASP A 5 -22.65 -53.20 -18.66
CA ASP A 5 -22.14 -51.84 -18.52
C ASP A 5 -22.40 -51.40 -17.08
N VAL A 6 -21.36 -51.51 -16.26
CA VAL A 6 -21.41 -51.10 -14.85
C VAL A 6 -21.45 -49.57 -14.82
N ASP A 7 -22.66 -49.04 -14.77
CA ASP A 7 -22.91 -47.62 -14.49
C ASP A 7 -22.44 -47.33 -13.07
N LEU A 8 -21.14 -47.03 -12.95
CA LEU A 8 -20.52 -46.65 -11.70
C LEU A 8 -21.11 -45.29 -11.33
N PRO A 9 -21.85 -45.16 -10.21
CA PRO A 9 -22.44 -43.89 -9.85
C PRO A 9 -21.31 -42.88 -9.72
N HIS A 10 -21.41 -41.78 -10.47
CA HIS A 10 -20.48 -40.66 -10.40
C HIS A 10 -20.52 -40.11 -8.97
N VAL A 11 -19.63 -40.63 -8.12
CA VAL A 11 -19.36 -40.06 -6.80
C VAL A 11 -18.93 -38.63 -7.06
N LYS A 12 -19.76 -37.69 -6.64
CA LYS A 12 -19.44 -36.29 -6.73
C LYS A 12 -18.35 -36.04 -5.68
N GLU A 13 -17.10 -36.02 -6.12
CA GLU A 13 -15.98 -35.63 -5.28
C GLU A 13 -16.17 -34.15 -4.94
N ASP A 14 -16.73 -33.89 -3.76
CA ASP A 14 -17.04 -32.55 -3.25
C ASP A 14 -15.74 -31.85 -2.78
N ASP A 15 -14.91 -31.51 -3.77
CA ASP A 15 -13.57 -30.91 -3.70
C ASP A 15 -13.45 -29.83 -2.60
N PRO A 16 -12.90 -30.15 -1.40
CA PRO A 16 -12.88 -29.23 -0.26
C PRO A 16 -11.68 -28.27 -0.35
N HIS A 17 -11.34 -27.82 -1.56
CA HIS A 17 -10.11 -27.13 -1.89
C HIS A 17 -10.30 -25.62 -2.13
N HIS A 18 -11.15 -25.01 -1.30
CA HIS A 18 -11.23 -23.55 -1.12
C HIS A 18 -10.02 -22.98 -0.34
N HIS A 19 -8.80 -23.33 -0.76
CA HIS A 19 -7.57 -22.67 -0.33
C HIS A 19 -7.40 -21.31 -1.03
N GLY A 20 -8.36 -20.41 -0.79
CA GLY A 20 -8.26 -19.01 -1.19
C GLY A 20 -6.97 -18.40 -0.64
N PRO A 21 -6.10 -17.79 -1.47
CA PRO A 21 -4.78 -17.34 -1.01
C PRO A 21 -4.89 -16.40 0.20
N ALA A 22 -4.33 -16.83 1.34
CA ALA A 22 -4.35 -16.10 2.61
C ALA A 22 -4.16 -14.58 2.41
N ARG A 23 -5.21 -13.83 2.75
CA ARG A 23 -5.35 -12.38 2.56
C ARG A 23 -4.90 -11.65 3.83
N GLY A 24 -4.07 -10.63 3.69
CA GLY A 24 -3.64 -9.79 4.81
C GLY A 24 -2.28 -9.14 4.57
N LEU A 25 -1.90 -8.21 5.45
CA LEU A 25 -0.64 -7.44 5.33
C LEU A 25 0.62 -8.33 5.35
N GLY A 26 0.57 -9.52 5.97
CA GLY A 26 1.67 -10.49 5.90
C GLY A 26 1.96 -10.99 4.47
N ARG A 27 0.95 -11.05 3.58
CA ARG A 27 1.16 -11.35 2.16
C ARG A 27 1.94 -10.23 1.47
N TRP A 28 1.61 -8.98 1.80
CA TRP A 28 2.19 -7.72 1.27
C TRP A 28 3.65 -7.54 1.70
N LEU A 29 3.95 -7.87 2.97
CA LEU A 29 5.28 -7.71 3.55
C LEU A 29 6.27 -8.83 3.15
N TYR A 30 5.76 -10.04 2.85
CA TYR A 30 6.58 -11.20 2.45
C TYR A 30 6.39 -11.59 0.97
N THR A 31 5.87 -10.69 0.11
CA THR A 31 5.78 -10.95 -1.33
C THR A 31 7.12 -10.69 -2.04
N THR A 32 7.56 -11.65 -2.84
CA THR A 32 8.70 -11.46 -3.78
C THR A 32 8.23 -10.89 -5.13
N ASN A 33 6.95 -10.53 -5.27
CA ASN A 33 6.41 -10.04 -6.53
C ASN A 33 6.71 -8.55 -6.72
N HIS A 34 7.48 -8.23 -7.76
CA HIS A 34 7.86 -6.86 -8.11
C HIS A 34 6.66 -5.92 -8.38
N LYS A 35 5.47 -6.45 -8.70
CA LYS A 35 4.24 -5.66 -8.91
C LYS A 35 3.67 -5.17 -7.58
N ASP A 36 3.62 -6.06 -6.59
CA ASP A 36 3.16 -5.73 -5.23
C ASP A 36 4.16 -4.76 -4.58
N ILE A 37 5.47 -5.05 -4.67
CA ILE A 37 6.53 -4.17 -4.16
C ILE A 37 6.47 -2.78 -4.82
N GLY A 38 6.25 -2.73 -6.15
CA GLY A 38 6.08 -1.48 -6.89
C GLY A 38 4.88 -0.67 -6.40
N SER A 39 3.75 -1.31 -6.11
CA SER A 39 2.58 -0.63 -5.53
C SER A 39 2.88 -0.01 -4.16
N MET A 40 3.68 -0.69 -3.33
CA MET A 40 4.00 -0.24 -1.98
C MET A 40 5.01 0.90 -1.96
N TYR A 41 6.00 0.91 -2.86
CA TYR A 41 6.85 2.10 -3.07
C TYR A 41 6.09 3.28 -3.71
N LEU A 42 5.15 3.03 -4.63
CA LEU A 42 4.35 4.10 -5.26
C LEU A 42 3.41 4.78 -4.25
N ILE A 43 2.73 4.01 -3.40
CA ILE A 43 1.89 4.55 -2.32
C ILE A 43 2.74 5.31 -1.30
N PHE A 44 3.86 4.73 -0.85
CA PHE A 44 4.75 5.37 0.11
C PHE A 44 5.34 6.69 -0.40
N SER A 45 5.84 6.71 -1.64
CA SER A 45 6.40 7.93 -2.25
C SER A 45 5.34 9.01 -2.49
N LEU A 46 4.11 8.64 -2.88
CA LEU A 46 3.00 9.59 -3.00
C LEU A 46 2.60 10.19 -1.64
N CYS A 47 2.57 9.38 -0.58
CA CYS A 47 2.31 9.88 0.79
C CYS A 47 3.41 10.85 1.25
N MET A 48 4.69 10.51 1.08
CA MET A 48 5.80 11.40 1.43
C MET A 48 5.82 12.67 0.57
N PHE A 49 5.48 12.58 -0.71
CA PHE A 49 5.34 13.74 -1.60
C PHE A 49 4.23 14.70 -1.13
N MET A 50 3.08 14.20 -0.65
CA MET A 50 2.06 15.08 -0.07
C MET A 50 2.52 15.72 1.24
N ILE A 51 3.20 14.97 2.12
CA ILE A 51 3.70 15.48 3.40
C ILE A 51 4.74 16.60 3.16
N GLY A 52 5.74 16.35 2.30
CA GLY A 52 6.72 17.36 1.89
C GLY A 52 6.07 18.54 1.16
N GLY A 53 5.15 18.29 0.24
CA GLY A 53 4.42 19.34 -0.50
C GLY A 53 3.61 20.29 0.41
N ILE A 54 3.05 19.77 1.52
CA ILE A 54 2.39 20.58 2.54
C ILE A 54 3.40 21.44 3.31
N MET A 55 4.55 20.89 3.71
CA MET A 55 5.61 21.67 4.37
C MET A 55 6.17 22.77 3.44
N ALA A 56 6.37 22.47 2.15
CA ALA A 56 6.75 23.46 1.14
C ALA A 56 5.73 24.60 1.00
N LEU A 57 4.43 24.28 1.06
CA LEU A 57 3.35 25.28 1.04
C LEU A 57 3.34 26.16 2.30
N ILE A 58 3.60 25.60 3.48
CA ILE A 58 3.71 26.36 4.74
C ILE A 58 4.90 27.33 4.66
N ILE A 59 6.08 26.85 4.26
CA ILE A 59 7.29 27.69 4.07
C ILE A 59 7.02 28.84 3.09
N ARG A 60 6.25 28.57 2.01
CA ARG A 60 5.88 29.57 1.00
C ARG A 60 4.84 30.57 1.50
N ALA A 61 3.97 30.18 2.44
CA ALA A 61 2.96 31.05 3.05
C ALA A 61 3.59 32.04 4.02
N GLU A 62 4.50 31.60 4.90
CA GLU A 62 5.26 32.48 5.82
C GLU A 62 6.05 33.55 5.04
N LEU A 63 6.60 33.19 3.86
CA LEU A 63 7.30 34.15 2.98
C LEU A 63 6.36 35.16 2.27
N PHE A 64 5.05 34.90 2.20
CA PHE A 64 4.12 35.73 1.43
C PHE A 64 3.67 36.99 2.20
N GLN A 65 3.82 37.00 3.53
CA GLN A 65 3.53 38.16 4.37
C GLN A 65 4.53 38.22 5.53
N PRO A 66 5.72 38.83 5.35
CA PRO A 66 6.83 38.70 6.28
C PRO A 66 6.56 39.42 7.62
N GLY A 67 6.16 38.63 8.63
CA GLY A 67 5.97 39.04 10.02
C GLY A 67 6.03 37.82 10.95
N LEU A 68 6.70 37.95 12.09
CA LEU A 68 6.88 36.85 13.04
C LEU A 68 5.55 36.54 13.76
N GLN A 69 4.85 35.46 13.37
CA GLN A 69 3.51 35.22 13.93
C GLN A 69 3.09 33.76 14.22
N LEU A 70 3.73 32.73 13.65
CA LEU A 70 3.33 31.32 13.91
C LEU A 70 4.48 30.36 14.27
N VAL A 71 5.73 30.63 13.86
CA VAL A 71 6.83 29.66 13.93
C VAL A 71 8.09 30.29 14.52
N GLU A 72 8.70 29.61 15.52
CA GLU A 72 10.03 29.97 16.03
C GLU A 72 11.10 29.67 14.95
N PRO A 73 12.14 30.51 14.75
CA PRO A 73 13.19 30.27 13.75
C PRO A 73 13.84 28.88 13.82
N ASN A 74 13.94 28.24 14.99
CA ASN A 74 14.40 26.85 15.10
C ASN A 74 13.45 25.85 14.43
N PHE A 75 12.13 26.02 14.56
CA PHE A 75 11.14 25.12 13.99
C PHE A 75 10.98 25.34 12.47
N PHE A 76 11.16 26.56 11.97
CA PHE A 76 11.29 26.81 10.53
C PHE A 76 12.49 26.07 9.93
N ASN A 77 13.66 26.18 10.59
CA ASN A 77 14.89 25.55 10.12
C ASN A 77 14.83 24.01 10.19
N GLN A 78 14.12 23.45 11.19
CA GLN A 78 13.82 22.02 11.25
C GLN A 78 12.82 21.59 10.17
N MET A 79 11.72 22.32 9.97
CA MET A 79 10.70 21.97 8.97
C MET A 79 11.26 21.98 7.54
N THR A 80 12.15 22.93 7.20
CA THR A 80 12.82 22.94 5.88
C THR A 80 13.95 21.91 5.76
N THR A 81 14.39 21.28 6.85
CA THR A 81 15.37 20.17 6.84
C THR A 81 14.66 18.80 6.77
N MET A 82 13.42 18.72 7.23
CA MET A 82 12.55 17.54 7.18
C MET A 82 11.69 17.47 5.89
N HIS A 83 11.82 18.45 5.01
CA HIS A 83 11.11 18.58 3.74
C HIS A 83 11.78 17.80 2.59
#